data_AF-F8WWJ9-F1
#
_entry.id   AF-F8WWJ9-F1
#
_cell.length_a   1.000
_cell.length_b   1.000
_cell.length_c   1.000
_cell.angle_alpha   90.00
_cell.angle_beta   90.00
_cell.angle_gamma   90.00
#
_symmetry.space_group_name_H-M   'P 1'
#
loop_
_entity.id
_entity.type
_entity.pdbx_description
1 polymer ?
#
loop_
_entity_poly.entity_id
_entity_poly.type
_entity_poly.pdbx_seq_one_letter_code
_entity_poly.pdbx_strand_id
1 'polypeptide(L)' 'MGIKPGPKRIAKTTGEPDRRQRDNKNTPGNTPSLKPHKHKKGD' A
#
# COMPACT_ATOMS: atom_id res chain seq x y z
N MET A 1 10.88 -3.49 -8.93
CA MET A 1 9.98 -2.31 -8.95
C MET A 1 10.17 -1.56 -7.64
N GLY A 2 10.72 -0.34 -7.67
CA GLY A 2 10.92 0.46 -6.45
C GLY A 2 9.60 0.98 -5.92
N ILE A 3 8.92 0.20 -5.09
CA ILE A 3 7.72 0.64 -4.39
C ILE A 3 8.18 1.65 -3.34
N LYS A 4 7.68 2.89 -3.40
CA LYS A 4 8.04 3.94 -2.43
C LYS A 4 7.70 3.45 -1.01
N PRO A 5 8.66 3.44 -0.06
CA PRO A 5 8.36 3.11 1.33
C PRO A 5 7.40 4.15 1.88
N GLY A 6 6.37 3.71 2.61
CA GLY A 6 5.38 4.60 3.20
C GLY A 6 3.98 3.99 3.24
N PRO A 7 3.17 4.34 4.25
CA PRO A 7 1.74 4.05 4.22
C PRO A 7 1.08 4.72 3.00
N LYS A 8 -0.01 4.12 2.50
CA LYS A 8 -0.77 4.74 1.41
C LYS A 8 -1.31 6.08 1.83
N ARG A 9 -1.24 7.06 0.93
CA ARG A 9 -1.86 8.37 1.16
C ARG A 9 -3.37 8.22 1.27
N ILE A 10 -3.97 8.92 2.21
CA ILE A 10 -5.42 9.05 2.34
C ILE A 10 -5.88 10.25 1.52
N ALA A 11 -6.91 10.08 0.71
CA ALA A 11 -7.53 11.16 -0.05
C ALA A 11 -8.27 12.11 0.90
N LYS A 12 -7.98 13.42 0.84
CA LYS A 12 -8.62 14.42 1.70
C LYS A 12 -10.13 14.54 1.50
N THR A 13 -10.61 14.19 0.31
CA THR A 13 -12.02 14.33 -0.07
C THR A 13 -12.88 13.15 0.36
N THR A 14 -12.34 11.93 0.31
CA THR A 14 -13.10 10.70 0.61
C THR A 14 -12.69 10.03 1.92
N GLY A 15 -11.53 10.38 2.49
CA GLY A 15 -10.96 9.66 3.64
C GLY A 15 -10.49 8.24 3.29
N GLU A 16 -10.51 7.85 2.02
CA GLU A 16 -10.10 6.53 1.57
C GLU A 16 -8.63 6.49 1.11
N PRO A 17 -7.96 5.32 1.18
CA PRO A 17 -6.63 5.13 0.61
C PRO A 17 -6.59 5.39 -0.91
N ASP A 18 -5.55 6.08 -1.39
CA ASP A 18 -5.35 6.36 -2.81
C ASP A 18 -5.19 5.05 -3.61
N ARG A 19 -6.17 4.77 -4.47
CA ARG A 19 -6.22 3.57 -5.31
C ARG A 19 -5.10 3.53 -6.38
N ARG A 20 -4.50 4.68 -6.72
CA ARG A 20 -3.38 4.78 -7.67
C ARG A 20 -2.06 4.30 -7.06
N GLN A 21 -1.91 4.41 -5.74
CA GLN A 21 -0.70 3.97 -5.06
C GLN A 21 -0.74 2.44 -4.87
N ARG A 22 0.31 1.76 -5.36
CA ARG A 22 0.50 0.34 -5.05
C ARG A 22 0.72 0.16 -3.56
N ASP A 23 0.18 -0.92 -3.03
CA ASP A 23 0.31 -1.25 -1.62
C ASP A 23 1.74 -1.68 -1.31
N ASN A 24 2.41 -0.98 -0.39
CA ASN A 24 3.74 -1.35 0.08
C ASN A 24 3.60 -2.12 1.39
N LYS A 25 3.34 -3.43 1.26
CA LYS A 25 3.10 -4.40 2.34
C LYS A 25 4.12 -4.36 3.47
N ASN A 26 5.35 -3.95 3.18
CA ASN A 26 6.46 -4.00 4.11
C ASN A 26 6.63 -2.70 4.91
N THR A 27 5.79 -1.67 4.66
CA THR A 27 5.91 -0.41 5.38
C THR A 27 5.02 -0.39 6.62
N PRO A 28 5.57 -0.17 7.83
CA PRO A 28 4.77 0.09 9.01
C PRO A 28 3.86 1.33 8.82
N GLY A 29 2.63 1.27 9.36
CA GLY A 29 1.62 2.35 9.27
C GLY A 29 0.59 2.19 8.16
N ASN A 30 0.64 1.11 7.38
CA ASN A 30 -0.36 0.84 6.35
C ASN A 30 -1.69 0.42 6.98
N THR A 31 -2.83 0.78 6.36
CA THR A 31 -4.15 0.52 6.94
C THR A 31 -4.38 -0.99 7.12
N PRO A 32 -4.72 -1.46 8.34
CA PRO A 32 -4.85 -2.88 8.64
C PRO A 32 -5.97 -3.58 7.85
N SER A 33 -6.88 -2.80 7.27
CA SER A 33 -7.95 -3.28 6.38
C SER A 33 -7.49 -3.63 4.96
N LEU A 34 -6.25 -3.32 4.56
CA LEU A 34 -5.79 -3.54 3.19
C LEU A 34 -5.23 -4.95 2.95
N LYS A 35 -5.85 -5.67 2.01
CA LYS A 35 -5.54 -7.06 1.66
C LYS A 35 -4.09 -7.27 1.21
N PRO A 36 -3.36 -8.29 1.70
CA PRO A 36 -1.96 -8.55 1.34
C PRO A 36 -1.63 -8.61 -0.17
N HIS A 37 -0.62 -7.84 -0.57
CA HIS A 37 0.27 -7.95 -1.72
C HIS A 37 0.96 -9.31 -1.78
N LYS A 38 0.38 -10.37 -2.37
CA LYS A 38 1.10 -11.63 -2.55
C LYS A 38 2.18 -11.46 -3.62
N HIS A 39 3.44 -11.31 -3.21
CA HIS A 39 4.56 -11.35 -4.13
C HIS A 39 4.82 -12.80 -4.57
N LYS A 40 4.93 -13.02 -5.89
CA LYS A 40 5.49 -14.26 -6.40
C LYS A 40 6.98 -14.25 -6.04
N LYS A 41 7.45 -15.26 -5.31
CA LYS A 41 8.88 -15.45 -5.07
C LYS A 41 9.50 -15.78 -6.44
N GLY A 42 10.48 -15.00 -6.87
CA GLY A 42 11.27 -15.37 -8.05
C GLY A 42 12.06 -16.64 -7.75
N ASP A 43 12.23 -17.49 -8.75
CA ASP A 43 13.12 -18.65 -8.69
C ASP A 43 14.58 -18.23 -8.40
#